data_AF-A7IFZ1-F1
#
_entry.id   AF-A7IFZ1-F1
#
_cell.length_a   1.000
_cell.length_b   1.000
_cell.length_c   1.000
_cell.angle_alpha   90.00
_cell.angle_beta   90.00
_cell.angle_gamma   90.00
#
_symmetry.space_group_name_H-M   'P 1'
#
loop_
_entity.id
_entity.type
_entity.pdbx_description
1 polymer ?
#
loop_
_entity_poly.entity_id
_entity_poly.type
_entity_poly.pdbx_seq_one_letter_code
_entity_poly.pdbx_strand_id
1 'polypeptide(L)'
;MIQMQTNLDVADNSGARRVMCIKVLGGSKRKYAHVGDIIVVSVKEAIPRGRVKKGDVMKAVVVRTAKDIRRVDGSVIRFDRNAAVLINNKRAQSWDQTIALSIARRNEGYTHSQHSNQREGGERIQAQPSPPHARRAVKTSFCR
;
A
#
# COMPACT_ATOMS: atom_id res chain seq x y z
N MET A 1 -6.53 -4.84 7.27
CA MET A 1 -6.08 -5.80 8.29
C MET A 1 -5.68 -7.11 7.62
N ILE A 2 -4.47 -7.58 7.90
CA ILE A 2 -3.84 -8.78 7.37
C ILE A 2 -3.37 -9.63 8.54
N GLN A 3 -3.54 -10.94 8.47
CA GLN A 3 -3.07 -11.90 9.47
C GLN A 3 -2.31 -13.04 8.80
N MET A 4 -1.73 -13.94 9.59
CA MET A 4 -1.14 -15.17 9.05
C MET A 4 -2.15 -15.92 8.16
N GLN A 5 -1.63 -16.59 7.13
CA GLN A 5 -2.39 -17.28 6.08
C GLN A 5 -3.28 -16.39 5.19
N THR A 6 -3.31 -15.07 5.41
CA THR A 6 -4.00 -14.16 4.48
C THR A 6 -3.29 -14.15 3.14
N ASN A 7 -4.05 -14.35 2.05
CA ASN A 7 -3.56 -14.16 0.69
C ASN A 7 -3.64 -12.68 0.29
N LEU A 8 -2.61 -12.19 -0.40
CA LEU A 8 -2.52 -10.84 -0.93
C LEU A 8 -2.13 -10.91 -2.41
N ASP A 9 -2.71 -9.99 -3.19
CA ASP A 9 -2.24 -9.71 -4.54
C ASP A 9 -0.90 -8.97 -4.47
N VAL A 10 -0.03 -9.18 -5.44
CA VAL A 10 1.22 -8.44 -5.55
C VAL A 10 1.01 -7.22 -6.45
N ALA A 11 1.27 -6.03 -5.91
CA ALA A 11 1.07 -4.74 -6.58
C ALA A 11 2.40 -4.13 -7.03
N ASP A 12 3.28 -4.94 -7.62
CA ASP A 12 4.59 -4.54 -8.14
C ASP A 12 4.93 -5.28 -9.45
N ASN A 13 6.14 -5.04 -9.97
CA ASN A 13 6.68 -5.63 -11.19
C ASN A 13 7.73 -6.74 -10.93
N SER A 14 7.70 -7.40 -9.77
CA SER A 14 8.63 -8.49 -9.42
C SER A 14 8.38 -9.78 -10.21
N GLY A 15 7.15 -9.97 -10.69
CA GLY A 15 6.67 -11.19 -11.33
C GLY A 15 5.93 -12.14 -10.39
N ALA A 16 5.84 -11.85 -9.09
CA ALA A 16 4.88 -12.55 -8.23
C ALA A 16 3.46 -12.06 -8.54
N ARG A 17 2.48 -12.96 -8.46
CA ARG A 17 1.05 -12.64 -8.64
C ARG A 17 0.31 -12.67 -7.32
N ARG A 18 0.54 -13.72 -6.54
CA ARG A 18 -0.11 -13.96 -5.25
C ARG A 18 0.90 -14.38 -4.21
N VAL A 19 0.75 -13.82 -3.03
CA VAL A 19 1.57 -14.13 -1.86
C VAL A 19 0.67 -14.44 -0.66
N MET A 20 1.19 -15.23 0.27
CA MET A 20 0.51 -15.55 1.53
C MET A 20 1.34 -15.02 2.70
N CYS A 21 0.71 -14.29 3.61
CA CYS A 21 1.35 -13.85 4.84
C CYS A 21 1.70 -15.07 5.71
N ILE A 22 2.98 -15.20 6.07
CA ILE A 22 3.45 -16.24 6.98
C ILE A 22 3.85 -15.68 8.36
N LYS A 23 4.17 -14.38 8.43
CA LYS A 23 4.49 -13.70 9.70
C LYS A 23 4.22 -12.20 9.60
N VAL A 24 3.65 -11.64 10.66
CA VAL A 24 3.55 -10.20 10.87
C VAL A 24 4.78 -9.71 11.63
N LEU A 25 5.44 -8.64 11.18
CA LEU A 25 6.60 -8.06 11.87
C LEU A 25 6.17 -6.91 12.80
N GLY A 26 6.98 -6.64 13.82
CA GLY A 26 6.72 -5.59 14.82
C GLY A 26 6.50 -6.10 16.25
N GLY A 27 7.02 -7.28 16.59
CA GLY A 27 7.02 -7.85 17.94
C GLY A 27 6.36 -9.22 18.05
N SER A 28 6.68 -9.97 19.10
CA SER A 28 6.24 -11.38 19.27
C SER A 28 4.74 -11.53 19.49
N LYS A 29 4.08 -10.52 20.08
CA LYS A 29 2.63 -10.54 20.37
C LYS A 29 1.77 -9.97 19.24
N ARG A 30 2.38 -9.43 18.19
CA ARG A 30 1.65 -8.75 17.11
C ARG A 30 0.99 -9.77 16.18
N LYS A 31 -0.35 -9.75 16.11
CA LYS A 31 -1.16 -10.70 15.32
C LYS A 31 -1.59 -10.16 13.96
N TYR A 32 -1.69 -8.84 13.83
CA TYR A 32 -2.27 -8.19 12.65
C TYR A 32 -1.34 -7.11 12.07
N ALA A 33 -1.33 -7.04 10.74
CA ALA A 33 -0.72 -5.99 9.95
C ALA A 33 -1.80 -5.10 9.30
N HIS A 34 -1.51 -3.81 9.22
CA HIS A 34 -2.28 -2.76 8.58
C HIS A 34 -1.51 -2.24 7.37
N VAL A 35 -2.09 -1.27 6.66
CA VAL A 35 -1.39 -0.60 5.57
C VAL A 35 -0.10 0.03 6.09
N GLY A 36 0.97 -0.04 5.30
CA GLY A 36 2.31 0.43 5.69
C GLY A 36 3.14 -0.56 6.51
N ASP A 37 2.52 -1.57 7.13
CA ASP A 37 3.27 -2.57 7.90
C ASP A 37 4.07 -3.52 7.00
N ILE A 38 5.20 -3.97 7.52
CA ILE A 38 6.03 -5.01 6.89
C ILE A 38 5.59 -6.38 7.38
N ILE A 39 5.38 -7.29 6.45
CA ILE A 39 5.06 -8.70 6.68
C ILE A 39 6.07 -9.60 5.97
N VAL A 40 6.22 -10.82 6.46
CA VAL A 40 6.90 -11.90 5.74
C VAL A 40 5.85 -12.68 4.98
N VAL A 41 6.13 -12.95 3.71
CA VAL A 41 5.23 -13.63 2.80
C VAL A 41 5.92 -14.80 2.08
N SER A 42 5.14 -15.80 1.69
CA SER A 42 5.56 -16.82 0.73
C SER A 42 4.88 -16.60 -0.62
N VAL A 43 5.64 -16.66 -1.70
CA VAL A 43 5.12 -16.54 -3.06
C VAL A 43 4.33 -17.81 -3.41
N LYS A 44 3.03 -17.66 -3.69
CA LYS A 44 2.14 -18.79 -4.03
C LYS A 44 1.96 -18.94 -5.53
N GLU A 45 1.98 -17.83 -6.27
CA GLU A 45 1.87 -17.79 -7.71
C GLU A 45 2.86 -16.75 -8.26
N ALA A 46 3.60 -17.13 -9.30
CA ALA A 46 4.58 -16.28 -9.97
C ALA A 46 4.53 -16.52 -11.49
N ILE A 47 4.91 -15.51 -12.25
CA ILE A 47 5.10 -15.59 -13.70
C ILE A 47 6.27 -16.55 -13.98
N PRO A 48 6.14 -17.51 -14.92
CA PRO A 48 7.24 -18.37 -15.31
C PRO A 48 8.46 -17.56 -15.75
N ARG A 49 9.67 -18.01 -15.39
CA ARG A 49 10.94 -17.31 -15.67
C ARG A 49 11.04 -15.89 -15.07
N GLY A 50 10.16 -15.53 -14.14
CA GLY A 50 10.24 -14.28 -13.38
C GLY A 50 11.44 -14.23 -12.43
N ARG A 51 11.72 -13.02 -11.89
CA ARG A 51 12.79 -12.80 -10.90
C ARG A 51 12.53 -13.53 -9.58
N VAL A 52 11.26 -13.70 -9.25
CA VAL A 52 10.78 -14.40 -8.06
C VAL A 52 10.12 -15.71 -8.46
N LYS A 53 10.36 -16.77 -7.68
CA LYS A 53 9.85 -18.12 -7.92
C LYS A 53 8.76 -18.47 -6.92
N LYS A 54 7.86 -19.38 -7.31
CA LYS A 54 6.89 -19.97 -6.38
C LYS A 54 7.64 -20.65 -5.24
N GLY A 55 7.20 -20.40 -4.01
CA GLY A 55 7.84 -20.92 -2.79
C GLY A 55 8.82 -19.94 -2.14
N ASP A 56 9.27 -18.91 -2.86
CA ASP A 56 10.20 -17.92 -2.30
C ASP A 56 9.58 -17.22 -1.09
N VAL A 57 10.41 -17.02 -0.05
CA VAL A 57 10.04 -16.29 1.16
C VAL A 57 10.64 -14.90 1.10
N MET A 58 9.79 -13.90 1.17
CA MET A 58 10.17 -12.49 1.00
C MET A 58 9.53 -11.62 2.09
N LYS A 59 10.03 -10.39 2.22
CA LYS A 59 9.32 -9.34 2.93
C LYS A 59 8.44 -8.56 1.97
N ALA A 60 7.36 -8.01 2.49
CA ALA A 60 6.45 -7.16 1.72
C ALA A 60 5.87 -6.07 2.61
N VAL A 61 5.55 -4.92 2.01
CA VAL A 61 4.79 -3.84 2.65
C VAL A 61 3.33 -3.97 2.22
N VAL A 62 2.41 -3.97 3.18
CA VAL A 62 0.98 -3.94 2.89
C VAL A 62 0.62 -2.58 2.31
N VAL A 63 0.04 -2.53 1.10
CA VAL A 63 -0.31 -1.26 0.46
C VAL A 63 -1.80 -0.96 0.51
N ARG A 64 -2.66 -1.97 0.56
CA ARG A 64 -4.12 -1.79 0.71
C ARG A 64 -4.75 -3.03 1.33
N THR A 65 -5.88 -2.85 2.01
CA THR A 65 -6.59 -3.95 2.65
C THR A 65 -8.09 -3.89 2.45
N ALA A 66 -8.73 -5.06 2.41
CA ALA A 66 -10.18 -5.19 2.28
C ALA A 66 -10.94 -4.86 3.58
N LYS A 67 -10.23 -4.83 4.72
CA LYS A 67 -10.79 -4.31 5.96
C LYS A 67 -10.74 -2.78 5.94
N ASP A 68 -11.85 -2.19 6.37
CA ASP A 68 -12.04 -0.76 6.55
C ASP A 68 -10.90 -0.10 7.33
N ILE A 69 -10.42 1.02 6.79
CA ILE A 69 -9.42 1.89 7.38
C ILE A 69 -10.14 3.18 7.75
N ARG A 70 -10.15 3.52 9.04
CA ARG A 70 -10.70 4.78 9.54
C ARG A 70 -9.61 5.84 9.52
N ARG A 71 -9.92 6.98 8.92
CA ARG A 71 -9.05 8.16 8.91
C ARG A 71 -9.35 9.10 10.07
N VAL A 72 -8.40 10.01 10.30
CA VAL A 72 -8.52 11.07 11.30
C VAL A 72 -9.66 12.06 11.01
N ASP A 73 -10.05 12.20 9.75
CA ASP A 73 -11.18 13.05 9.33
C ASP A 73 -12.55 12.36 9.46
N GLY A 74 -12.58 11.11 9.95
CA GLY A 74 -13.81 10.32 10.11
C GLY A 74 -14.23 9.51 8.88
N SER A 75 -13.58 9.72 7.73
CA SER A 75 -13.88 8.93 6.52
C SER A 75 -13.38 7.49 6.64
N VAL A 76 -14.01 6.59 5.87
CA VAL A 76 -13.70 5.15 5.87
C VAL A 76 -13.32 4.71 4.46
N ILE A 77 -12.20 3.99 4.34
CA ILE A 77 -11.72 3.45 3.08
C ILE A 77 -11.69 1.94 3.16
N ARG A 78 -12.27 1.34 2.13
CA ARG A 78 -12.31 -0.10 1.94
C ARG A 78 -11.92 -0.39 0.49
N PHE A 79 -10.99 -1.31 0.31
CA PHE A 79 -10.63 -1.83 -1.00
C PHE A 79 -11.31 -3.19 -1.22
N ASP A 80 -11.47 -3.62 -2.47
CA ASP A 80 -12.04 -4.94 -2.75
C ASP A 80 -11.10 -6.08 -2.31
N ARG A 81 -9.79 -5.84 -2.38
CA ARG A 81 -8.75 -6.86 -2.16
C ARG A 81 -7.58 -6.34 -1.36
N ASN A 82 -6.90 -7.29 -0.72
CA ASN A 82 -5.62 -7.05 -0.06
C ASN A 82 -4.49 -7.06 -1.09
N ALA A 83 -3.53 -6.14 -0.98
CA ALA A 83 -2.33 -6.19 -1.79
C ALA A 83 -1.08 -5.75 -1.04
N ALA A 84 0.07 -6.25 -1.49
CA ALA A 84 1.38 -5.92 -0.95
C ALA A 84 2.40 -5.67 -2.07
N VAL A 85 3.45 -4.93 -1.73
CA VAL A 85 4.63 -4.73 -2.58
C VAL A 85 5.78 -5.48 -1.96
N LEU A 86 6.44 -6.34 -2.73
CA LEU A 86 7.61 -7.08 -2.29
C LEU A 86 8.79 -6.12 -2.08
N ILE A 87 9.54 -6.35 -1.02
CA ILE A 87 10.72 -5.55 -0.68
C ILE A 87 11.92 -6.46 -0.46
N ASN A 88 13.08 -5.97 -0.90
CA ASN A 88 14.34 -6.67 -0.72
C ASN A 88 14.82 -6.58 0.75
N ASN A 89 15.47 -7.64 1.24
CA ASN A 89 16.02 -7.70 2.60
C ASN A 89 17.21 -6.75 2.84
N LYS A 90 17.74 -6.11 1.80
CA LYS A 90 18.84 -5.14 1.92
C LYS A 90 18.35 -3.89 2.65
N ARG A 91 18.57 -3.87 3.97
CA ARG A 91 18.11 -2.83 4.91
C ARG A 91 18.68 -1.42 4.63
N ALA A 92 19.82 -1.31 3.95
CA ALA A 92 20.58 -0.05 3.92
C ALA A 92 20.16 0.94 2.82
N GLN A 93 19.83 0.48 1.60
CA GLN A 93 19.42 1.34 0.50
C GLN A 93 18.54 0.55 -0.47
N SER A 94 17.22 0.59 -0.31
CA SER A 94 16.32 0.20 -1.41
C SER A 94 15.18 1.19 -1.50
N TRP A 95 15.11 1.88 -2.64
CA TRP A 95 14.00 2.75 -3.01
C TRP A 95 12.66 2.02 -2.92
N ASP A 96 12.66 0.70 -3.07
CA ASP A 96 11.51 -0.20 -2.96
C ASP A 96 10.68 0.04 -1.69
N GLN A 97 11.31 0.09 -0.51
CA GLN A 97 10.58 0.28 0.76
C GLN A 97 9.97 1.68 0.84
N THR A 98 10.73 2.71 0.48
CA THR A 98 10.26 4.11 0.48
C THR A 98 9.11 4.31 -0.50
N ILE A 99 9.20 3.74 -1.70
CA ILE A 99 8.16 3.78 -2.72
C ILE A 99 6.92 3.05 -2.21
N ALA A 100 7.06 1.84 -1.68
CA ALA A 100 5.94 1.05 -1.15
C ALA A 100 5.23 1.78 0.00
N LEU A 101 5.97 2.41 0.91
CA LEU A 101 5.40 3.24 1.98
C LEU A 101 4.73 4.51 1.44
N SER A 102 5.23 5.10 0.35
CA SER A 102 4.55 6.23 -0.30
C SER A 102 3.21 5.82 -0.94
N ILE A 103 3.14 4.60 -1.49
CA ILE A 103 1.92 4.04 -2.08
C ILE A 103 0.94 3.70 -0.95
N ALA A 104 1.41 3.06 0.12
CA ALA A 104 0.63 2.76 1.31
C ALA A 104 -0.01 4.03 1.90
N ARG A 105 0.77 5.10 2.11
CA ARG A 105 0.27 6.39 2.59
C ARG A 105 -0.72 7.05 1.64
N ARG A 106 -0.53 6.92 0.32
CA ARG A 106 -1.49 7.43 -0.68
C ARG A 106 -2.80 6.64 -0.66
N ASN A 107 -2.76 5.32 -0.45
CA ASN A 107 -3.96 4.50 -0.30
C ASN A 107 -4.69 4.82 1.01
N GLU A 108 -3.93 5.13 2.07
CA GLU A 108 -4.48 5.74 3.27
C GLU A 108 -4.97 7.17 3.05
N GLY A 109 -4.79 7.81 1.89
CA GLY A 109 -5.27 9.17 1.56
C GLY A 109 -6.34 9.25 0.45
N TYR A 110 -6.56 8.17 -0.33
CA TYR A 110 -7.63 8.06 -1.33
C TYR A 110 -9.04 8.25 -0.73
N THR A 111 -9.61 9.45 -0.78
CA THR A 111 -11.02 9.68 -0.45
C THR A 111 -11.88 8.99 -1.49
N HIS A 112 -12.91 8.22 -1.09
CA HIS A 112 -13.98 7.87 -2.01
C HIS A 112 -14.81 9.15 -2.24
N SER A 113 -14.34 10.00 -3.17
CA SER A 113 -15.31 10.68 -4.03
C SER A 113 -16.09 9.57 -4.76
N GLN A 114 -17.38 9.76 -4.99
CA GLN A 114 -18.32 8.79 -5.59
C GLN A 114 -19.10 7.90 -4.58
N HIS A 115 -19.61 8.49 -3.50
CA HIS A 115 -21.03 8.27 -3.17
C HIS A 115 -21.85 9.31 -3.94
N SER A 116 -22.02 9.11 -5.24
CA SER A 116 -23.02 9.82 -6.04
C SER A 116 -23.33 9.04 -7.31
N ASN A 117 -23.85 7.82 -7.13
CA ASN A 117 -24.82 7.31 -8.09
C ASN A 117 -26.19 7.92 -7.74
N GLN A 118 -26.23 9.24 -7.56
CA GLN A 118 -27.44 10.03 -7.67
C GLN A 118 -27.61 10.29 -9.15
N ARG A 119 -28.65 9.68 -9.70
CA ARG A 119 -29.08 9.82 -11.08
C ARG A 119 -29.61 11.24 -11.27
N GLU A 120 -28.80 12.18 -11.70
CA GLU A 120 -29.30 13.38 -12.36
C GLU A 120 -28.43 13.70 -13.57
N GLY A 121 -29.07 14.27 -14.58
CA GLY A 121 -28.63 14.29 -15.98
C GLY A 121 -27.26 14.90 -16.24
N GLY A 122 -26.79 14.64 -17.45
CA GLY A 122 -25.42 14.89 -17.86
C GLY A 122 -24.98 16.33 -17.71
N GLU A 123 -24.03 16.54 -16.80
CA GLU A 123 -22.96 17.51 -16.98
C GLU A 123 -21.66 16.84 -16.54
N ARG A 124 -20.71 16.74 -17.49
CA ARG A 124 -19.40 16.12 -17.30
C ARG A 124 -18.58 16.99 -16.35
N ILE A 125 -18.66 16.73 -15.04
CA ILE A 125 -17.81 17.43 -14.07
C ILE A 125 -16.36 17.00 -14.35
N GLN A 126 -15.61 17.89 -14.99
CA GLN A 126 -14.18 17.69 -15.24
C GLN A 126 -13.48 17.60 -13.88
N ALA A 127 -12.70 16.54 -13.68
CA ALA A 127 -11.90 16.36 -12.48
C ALA A 127 -10.97 17.57 -12.31
N GLN A 128 -11.28 18.44 -11.34
CA GLN A 128 -10.41 19.56 -10.97
C GLN A 128 -9.06 18.97 -10.52
N PRO A 129 -7.92 19.37 -11.12
CA PRO A 129 -6.63 18.84 -10.72
C PRO A 129 -6.30 19.26 -9.29
N SER A 130 -5.82 18.32 -8.49
CA SER A 130 -5.36 18.56 -7.12
C SER A 130 -4.33 19.70 -7.11
N PRO A 131 -4.41 20.64 -6.14
CA PRO A 131 -3.53 21.81 -6.13
C PRO A 131 -2.07 21.37 -6.09
N PRO A 132 -1.18 22.01 -6.88
CA PRO A 132 0.22 21.66 -6.89
C PRO A 132 0.75 21.87 -5.47
N HIS A 133 1.31 20.81 -4.89
CA HIS A 133 1.93 20.83 -3.56
C HIS A 133 2.70 22.14 -3.41
N ALA A 134 2.23 22.98 -2.49
CA ALA A 134 2.87 24.21 -2.11
C ALA A 134 4.36 23.92 -1.94
N ARG A 135 5.18 24.46 -2.84
CA ARG A 135 6.63 24.52 -2.66
C ARG A 135 6.83 25.26 -1.35
N ARG A 136 6.96 24.53 -0.25
CA ARG A 136 7.35 25.11 1.03
C ARG A 136 8.79 25.52 0.83
N ALA A 137 8.96 26.77 0.40
CA ALA A 137 10.23 27.46 0.37
C ALA A 137 10.93 27.17 1.69
N VAL A 138 12.08 26.52 1.61
CA VAL A 138 13.04 26.48 2.70
C VAL A 138 13.39 27.94 2.94
N LYS A 139 12.72 28.58 3.89
CA LYS A 139 13.14 29.87 4.42
C LYS A 139 14.47 29.60 5.12
N THR A 140 15.56 29.86 4.43
CA THR A 140 16.85 30.12 5.06
C THR A 140 16.71 31.43 5.83
N SER A 141 16.32 31.35 7.10
CA SER A 141 16.44 32.47 8.03
C SER A 141 17.89 32.54 8.49
N PHE A 142 18.57 33.49 7.89
CA PHE A 142 19.76 34.18 8.37
C PHE A 142 19.61 34.59 9.84
N CYS A 143 20.62 34.27 10.66
CA CYS A 143 21.00 34.86 11.95
C CYS A 143 22.32 34.16 12.32
N ARG A 144 23.51 34.76 12.33
CA ARG A 144 23.95 36.15 12.45
C ARG A 144 25.14 36.39 11.53
#